data_AF-A0A8H9KVL9-F1
#
_entry.id   AF-A0A8H9KVL9-F1
#
_cell.length_a   1.000
_cell.length_b   1.000
_cell.length_c   1.000
_cell.angle_alpha   90.00
_cell.angle_beta   90.00
_cell.angle_gamma   90.00
#
_symmetry.space_group_name_H-M   'P 1'
#
loop_
_entity.id
_entity.type
_entity.pdbx_description
1 polymer ?
#
loop_
_entity_poly.entity_id
_entity_poly.type
_entity_poly.pdbx_seq_one_letter_code
_entity_poly.pdbx_strand_id
1 'polypeptide(L)' 'MQQIIKKLEALNRINDKAEKFTEITDENFIEHGVVFFIPLEKFEVKILIPAPHHKTIFQNGTPTFKQVLNHKEAMMLK' A
#
# COMPACT_ATOMS: atom_id res chain seq x y z
N MET A 1 -6.95 5.03 7.63
CA MET A 1 -6.80 3.58 7.39
C MET A 1 -8.04 2.77 7.75
N GLN A 2 -8.54 2.77 9.00
CA GLN A 2 -9.69 1.94 9.42
C GLN A 2 -10.95 2.04 8.52
N GLN A 3 -11.31 3.24 8.05
CA GLN A 3 -12.44 3.40 7.13
C GLN A 3 -12.22 2.74 5.75
N ILE A 4 -10.98 2.70 5.28
CA ILE A 4 -10.60 2.05 4.01
C ILE A 4 -10.71 0.54 4.17
N ILE A 5 -10.22 0.00 5.29
CA ILE A 5 -10.33 -1.42 5.63
C ILE A 5 -11.79 -1.86 5.61
N LYS A 6 -12.67 -1.15 6.34
CA LYS A 6 -14.11 -1.45 6.37
C LYS A 6 -14.76 -1.42 4.98
N LYS A 7 -14.38 -0.46 4.13
CA LYS A 7 -14.88 -0.38 2.75
C LYS A 7 -14.42 -1.59 1.93
N LEU A 8 -13.15 -1.97 2.01
CA LEU A 8 -12.63 -3.14 1.30
C LEU A 8 -13.21 -4.46 1.81
N GLU A 9 -13.49 -4.56 3.12
CA GLU A 9 -14.18 -5.70 3.71
C GLU A 9 -15.60 -5.82 3.19
N ALA A 10 -16.36 -4.71 3.14
CA ALA A 10 -17.71 -4.69 2.57
C ALA A 10 -17.73 -5.09 1.08
N LEU A 11 -16.63 -4.86 0.35
CA LEU A 11 -16.46 -5.25 -1.04
C LEU A 11 -15.89 -6.67 -1.21
N ASN A 12 -15.54 -7.38 -0.13
CA ASN A 12 -14.80 -8.65 -0.14
C ASN A 12 -13.42 -8.59 -0.83
N ARG A 13 -12.81 -7.40 -0.90
CA ARG A 13 -11.53 -7.17 -1.60
C ARG A 13 -10.34 -7.01 -0.66
N ILE A 14 -10.55 -7.04 0.65
CA ILE A 14 -9.48 -6.77 1.63
C ILE A 14 -8.27 -7.72 1.50
N ASN A 15 -8.49 -8.93 0.99
CA ASN A 15 -7.44 -9.94 0.77
C ASN A 15 -6.92 -9.97 -0.68
N ASP A 16 -7.38 -9.07 -1.56
CA ASP A 16 -6.84 -8.93 -2.92
C ASP A 16 -5.38 -8.46 -2.86
N LYS A 17 -4.60 -8.86 -3.86
CA LYS A 17 -3.21 -8.41 -4.02
C LYS A 17 -3.17 -6.93 -4.42
N ALA A 18 -2.28 -6.18 -3.78
CA ALA A 18 -1.98 -4.80 -4.09
C ALA A 18 -0.99 -4.70 -5.25
N GLU A 19 -1.43 -5.10 -6.44
CA GLU A 19 -0.59 -5.18 -7.64
C GLU A 19 -0.26 -3.81 -8.24
N LYS A 20 -1.12 -2.82 -8.01
CA LYS A 20 -0.90 -1.44 -8.47
C LYS A 20 -0.06 -0.69 -7.44
N PHE A 21 1.25 -0.61 -7.66
CA PHE A 21 2.18 0.15 -6.84
C PHE A 21 3.30 0.80 -7.67
N THR A 22 4.00 1.77 -7.08
CA THR A 22 5.14 2.44 -7.70
C THR A 22 6.21 2.69 -6.66
N GLU A 23 7.45 2.31 -6.98
CA GLU A 23 8.62 2.57 -6.14
C GLU A 23 9.06 4.03 -6.30
N ILE A 24 9.38 4.68 -5.18
CA ILE A 24 9.92 6.04 -5.17
C ILE A 24 11.43 5.92 -5.07
N THR A 25 12.13 6.41 -6.08
CA THR A 25 13.59 6.58 -6.12
C THR A 25 13.92 8.02 -6.47
N ASP A 26 15.05 8.53 -5.95
CA ASP A 26 15.55 9.87 -6.32
C ASP A 26 16.59 9.82 -7.45
N GLU A 27 17.08 11.00 -7.83
CA GLU A 27 18.12 11.21 -8.84
C GLU A 27 19.46 10.54 -8.53
N ASN A 28 19.70 10.19 -7.26
CA ASN A 28 20.89 9.46 -6.80
C ASN A 28 20.64 7.96 -6.67
N PHE A 29 19.51 7.45 -7.20
CA PHE A 29 19.06 6.05 -7.10
C PHE A 29 18.83 5.58 -5.66
N ILE A 30 18.53 6.49 -4.74
CA ILE A 30 18.18 6.13 -3.36
C ILE A 30 16.69 5.79 -3.31
N GLU A 31 16.37 4.59 -2.80
CA GLU A 31 15.00 4.15 -2.57
C GLU A 31 14.38 4.90 -1.37
N HIS A 32 13.25 5.58 -1.60
CA HIS A 32 12.50 6.33 -0.58
C HIS A 32 11.27 5.58 -0.08
N GLY A 33 10.80 4.56 -0.81
CA GLY A 33 9.63 3.76 -0.41
C GLY A 33 8.81 3.27 -1.58
N VAL A 34 7.60 2.79 -1.29
CA VAL A 34 6.65 2.31 -2.29
C VAL A 34 5.27 2.89 -2.04
N VAL A 35 4.64 3.41 -3.08
CA VAL A 35 3.25 3.89 -3.05
C VAL A 35 2.33 2.85 -3.65
N PHE A 36 1.41 2.35 -2.84
CA PHE A 36 0.33 1.46 -3.25
C PHE A 36 -0.91 2.26 -3.61
N PHE A 37 -1.60 1.81 -4.64
CA PHE A 37 -2.83 2.40 -5.12
C PHE A 37 -3.99 1.44 -4.82
N ILE A 38 -4.80 1.82 -3.83
CA ILE A 38 -5.90 0.99 -3.34
C ILE A 38 -7.21 1.51 -3.96
N PRO A 39 -7.80 0.77 -4.91
CA PRO A 39 -9.04 1.18 -5.54
C PRO A 39 -10.21 1.01 -4.56
N LEU A 40 -10.90 2.11 -4.29
CA LEU A 40 -12.23 2.12 -3.71
C LEU A 40 -13.23 2.47 -4.81
N GLU A 41 -14.50 2.07 -4.68
CA GLU A 41 -15.50 2.14 -5.77
C GLU A 41 -15.50 3.45 -6.57
N LYS A 42 -15.37 4.59 -5.91
CA LYS A 42 -15.43 5.92 -6.54
C LYS A 42 -14.10 6.66 -6.59
N PHE A 43 -13.07 6.19 -5.92
CA PHE A 43 -11.80 6.90 -5.79
C PHE A 43 -10.67 5.95 -5.42
N GLU A 44 -9.44 6.37 -5.68
CA GLU A 44 -8.25 5.60 -5.34
C GLU A 44 -7.54 6.25 -4.15
N VAL A 45 -7.09 5.43 -3.19
CA VAL A 45 -6.28 5.92 -2.07
C VAL A 45 -4.83 5.50 -2.28
N LYS A 46 -3.93 6.47 -2.11
CA LYS A 46 -2.48 6.23 -2.17
C LYS A 46 -1.94 5.97 -0.77
N ILE A 47 -1.28 4.84 -0.59
CA ILE A 47 -0.64 4.44 0.67
C ILE A 47 0.86 4.33 0.43
N LEU A 48 1.65 5.18 1.09
CA LEU A 48 3.10 5.11 1.10
C LEU A 48 3.57 4.18 2.20
N ILE A 49 4.50 3.30 1.88
CA ILE A 49 5.35 2.62 2.87
C ILE A 49 6.78 3.12 2.62
N PRO A 50 7.38 3.87 3.56
CA PRO A 50 8.70 4.45 3.37
C PRO A 50 9.80 3.38 3.36
N ALA A 51 10.94 3.70 2.75
CA ALA A 51 12.16 2.93 2.92
C ALA A 51 12.70 3.05 4.36
N PRO A 52 13.38 2.01 4.87
CA PRO A 52 13.62 0.70 4.26
C PRO A 52 12.45 -0.28 4.42
N HIS A 53 11.36 0.13 5.07
CA HIS A 53 10.29 -0.76 5.53
C HIS A 53 9.47 -1.38 4.41
N HIS A 54 9.42 -0.77 3.22
CA HIS A 54 8.77 -1.40 2.07
C HIS A 54 9.39 -2.76 1.70
N LYS A 55 10.66 -3.03 2.01
CA LYS A 55 11.30 -4.31 1.68
C LYS A 55 10.68 -5.49 2.44
N THR A 56 10.23 -5.26 3.68
CA THR A 56 9.65 -6.34 4.49
C THR A 56 8.26 -6.74 4.00
N ILE A 57 7.51 -5.82 3.38
CA ILE A 57 6.16 -6.11 2.90
C ILE A 57 6.17 -7.07 1.70
N PHE A 58 7.26 -7.07 0.92
CA PHE A 58 7.41 -7.92 -0.26
C PHE A 58 8.10 -9.26 0.02
N GLN A 59 8.50 -9.56 1.27
CA GLN A 59 9.21 -10.80 1.61
C GLN A 59 8.45 -12.08 1.21
N ASN A 60 7.12 -12.04 1.22
CA ASN A 60 6.26 -13.16 0.86
C ASN A 60 5.57 -12.98 -0.51
N GLY A 61 6.14 -12.13 -1.37
CA GLY A 61 5.56 -11.75 -2.67
C GLY A 61 4.70 -10.49 -2.60
N THR A 62 3.85 -10.28 -3.61
CA THR A 62 2.97 -9.11 -3.67
C THR A 62 2.02 -9.08 -2.46
N PRO A 63 2.03 -8.01 -1.65
CA PRO A 63 1.20 -7.95 -0.45
C PRO A 63 -0.26 -7.76 -0.79
N THR A 64 -1.14 -8.12 0.13
CA THR A 64 -2.58 -7.83 0.04
C THR A 64 -2.89 -6.42 0.53
N PHE A 65 -4.06 -5.88 0.17
CA PHE A 65 -4.52 -4.61 0.72
C PHE A 65 -4.56 -4.62 2.25
N LYS A 66 -4.92 -5.75 2.86
CA LYS A 66 -4.86 -5.94 4.32
C LYS A 66 -3.46 -5.75 4.88
N GLN A 67 -2.44 -6.32 4.23
CA GLN A 67 -1.06 -6.21 4.70
C GLN A 67 -0.54 -4.78 4.55
N VAL A 68 -0.85 -4.11 3.43
CA VAL A 68 -0.49 -2.70 3.20
C VAL A 68 -1.14 -1.79 4.23
N LEU A 69 -2.45 -1.93 4.47
CA LEU A 69 -3.23 -1.07 5.36
C LEU A 69 -3.00 -1.34 6.86
N ASN A 70 -2.40 -2.48 7.23
CA ASN A 70 -2.02 -2.77 8.61
C ASN A 70 -0.52 -2.64 8.86
N HIS A 71 0.25 -2.23 7.84
CA HIS A 71 1.68 -2.02 8.00
C HIS A 71 1.93 -0.83 8.93
N LYS A 72 2.84 -1.00 9.91
CA LYS A 72 3.08 -0.01 10.98
C LYS A 72 3.48 1.36 10.43
N GLU A 73 4.32 1.35 9.40
CA GLU A 73 4.85 2.56 8.75
C GLU A 73 4.00 3.06 7.57
N ALA A 74 2.83 2.44 7.33
CA ALA A 74 1.98 2.88 6.21
C ALA A 74 1.41 4.28 6.48
N MET A 75 1.52 5.15 5.48
CA MET A 75 1.00 6.51 5.53
C MET A 75 0.05 6.73 4.37
N MET A 76 -1.12 7.31 4.65
CA MET A 76 -2.07 7.70 3.62
C MET A 76 -1.66 9.06 3.05
N LEU A 77 -1.42 9.12 1.75
CA LEU A 77 -1.18 10.37 1.05
C LEU A 77 -2.54 11.01 0.72
N LYS A 78 -2.71 12.28 1.08
CA LYS A 78 -3.93 13.07 0.79
C LYS A 78 -3.87 13.65 -0.61
#